data_AF-A0A7S1JLD8-F1
#
_entry.id   AF-A0A7S1JLD8-F1
#
_cell.length_a   1.000
_cell.length_b   1.000
_cell.length_c   1.000
_cell.angle_alpha   90.00
_cell.angle_beta   90.00
_cell.angle_gamma   90.00
#
_symmetry.space_group_name_H-M   'P 1'
#
loop_
_entity.id
_entity.type
_entity.pdbx_description
1 polymer ?
#
loop_
_entity_poly.entity_id
_entity_poly.type
_entity_poly.pdbx_seq_one_letter_code
_entity_poly.pdbx_strand_id
1 'polypeptide(L)'
;WDRDPAVLCGASTHPSFTTFALHTLIMATKRRVLLDMRLEHQAFQQLTRHGITADEHDVILIEWRDDRPLRATAKDCERIMIVLLMEDDKVGGPAVASLKLRGNRRLVLKTNEREVMGGWTLDERFPLTMSRMRQLLKRFELEDTVLGPT
;
A
#
# COMPACT_ATOMS: atom_id res chain seq x y z
N TRP A 1 -26.80 14.48 -1.92
CA TRP A 1 -25.80 13.67 -2.62
C TRP A 1 -24.90 13.17 -1.51
N ASP A 2 -24.88 11.90 -1.07
CA ASP A 2 -23.94 11.57 0.03
C ASP A 2 -23.68 10.10 0.35
N ARG A 3 -23.73 9.20 -0.62
CA ARG A 3 -23.07 7.90 -0.46
C ARG A 3 -22.30 7.59 -1.72
N ASP A 4 -20.99 7.71 -1.59
CA ASP A 4 -20.00 7.19 -2.54
C ASP A 4 -20.30 5.70 -2.79
N PRO A 5 -20.91 5.33 -3.93
CA PRO A 5 -21.54 4.01 -4.09
C PRO A 5 -20.49 2.92 -4.26
N ALA A 6 -20.79 1.71 -3.80
CA ALA A 6 -19.94 0.55 -4.09
C ALA A 6 -19.86 0.30 -5.61
N VAL A 7 -18.68 -0.09 -6.08
CA VAL A 7 -18.42 -0.35 -7.51
C VAL A 7 -18.01 -1.80 -7.70
N LEU A 8 -18.75 -2.53 -8.52
CA LEU A 8 -18.38 -3.85 -9.01
C LEU A 8 -17.59 -3.68 -10.32
N CYS A 9 -16.34 -4.14 -10.36
CA CYS A 9 -15.49 -4.09 -11.55
C CYS A 9 -14.87 -5.47 -11.80
N GLY A 10 -15.35 -6.18 -12.82
CA GLY A 10 -14.92 -7.55 -13.11
C GLY A 10 -15.19 -8.47 -11.92
N ALA A 11 -14.13 -9.08 -11.38
CA ALA A 11 -14.21 -9.93 -10.18
C ALA A 11 -13.76 -9.19 -8.91
N SER A 12 -13.89 -7.87 -8.87
CA SER A 12 -13.50 -7.08 -7.71
C SER A 12 -14.62 -6.15 -7.27
N THR A 13 -14.95 -6.19 -5.97
CA THR A 13 -15.93 -5.29 -5.35
C THR A 13 -15.22 -4.22 -4.53
N HIS A 14 -15.33 -2.97 -4.97
CA HIS A 14 -14.86 -1.78 -4.28
C HIS A 14 -15.96 -1.23 -3.37
N PRO A 15 -15.65 -0.86 -2.11
CA PRO A 15 -16.64 -0.38 -1.16
C PRO A 15 -17.20 1.01 -1.53
N SER A 16 -16.53 1.75 -2.41
CA SER A 16 -16.95 3.08 -2.83
C SER A 16 -16.40 3.45 -4.23
N PHE A 17 -16.95 4.47 -4.91
CA PHE A 17 -16.43 4.97 -6.19
C PHE A 17 -15.08 5.65 -6.00
N THR A 18 -14.85 6.37 -4.89
CA THR A 18 -13.53 6.95 -4.57
C THR A 18 -12.46 5.86 -4.46
N THR A 19 -12.74 4.76 -3.77
CA THR A 19 -11.81 3.64 -3.65
C THR A 19 -11.54 2.97 -5.00
N PHE A 20 -12.56 2.83 -5.85
CA PHE A 20 -12.39 2.34 -7.22
C PHE A 20 -11.55 3.29 -8.09
N ALA A 21 -11.84 4.60 -8.06
CA ALA A 21 -11.15 5.61 -8.85
C ALA A 21 -9.67 5.69 -8.47
N LEU A 22 -9.37 5.70 -7.16
CA LEU A 22 -8.00 5.68 -6.66
C LEU A 22 -7.28 4.38 -7.00
N HIS A 23 -7.91 3.22 -6.82
CA HIS A 23 -7.31 1.94 -7.22
C HIS A 23 -6.95 1.94 -8.70
N THR A 24 -7.86 2.40 -9.55
CA THR A 24 -7.68 2.49 -11.00
C THR A 24 -6.54 3.45 -11.37
N LEU A 25 -6.52 4.65 -10.79
CA LEU A 25 -5.45 5.64 -10.99
C LEU A 25 -4.09 5.07 -10.62
N ILE A 26 -4.04 4.37 -9.50
CA ILE A 26 -2.83 3.76 -8.96
C ILE A 26 -2.36 2.63 -9.88
N MET A 27 -3.27 1.78 -10.38
CA MET A 27 -2.93 0.74 -11.36
C MET A 27 -2.46 1.32 -12.71
N ALA A 28 -2.98 2.47 -13.13
CA ALA A 28 -2.53 3.17 -14.33
C ALA A 28 -1.17 3.85 -14.16
N THR A 29 -0.78 4.19 -12.92
CA THR A 29 0.48 4.87 -12.64
C THR A 29 1.66 3.90 -12.71
N LYS A 30 2.64 4.20 -13.57
CA LYS A 30 3.89 3.44 -13.68
C LYS A 30 4.70 3.57 -12.39
N ARG A 31 4.87 2.44 -11.69
CA ARG A 31 5.58 2.36 -10.41
C ARG A 31 6.55 1.20 -10.44
N ARG A 32 7.72 1.39 -9.81
CA ARG A 32 8.73 0.33 -9.63
C ARG A 32 8.46 -0.42 -8.33
N VAL A 33 8.85 -1.69 -8.28
CA VAL A 33 8.80 -2.51 -7.07
C VAL A 33 10.05 -2.22 -6.25
N LEU A 34 9.88 -1.86 -4.97
CA LEU A 34 10.99 -1.70 -4.03
C LEU A 34 11.14 -2.91 -3.11
N LEU A 35 10.01 -3.47 -2.66
CA LEU A 35 9.96 -4.64 -1.79
C LEU A 35 8.93 -5.63 -2.32
N ASP A 36 9.28 -6.90 -2.29
CA ASP A 36 8.39 -8.00 -2.63
C ASP A 36 8.75 -9.21 -1.77
N MET A 37 8.03 -9.39 -0.68
CA MET A 37 8.38 -10.38 0.34
C MET A 37 7.16 -11.13 0.84
N ARG A 38 7.41 -12.26 1.50
CA ARG A 38 6.39 -13.02 2.20
C ARG A 38 6.48 -12.74 3.69
N LEU A 39 5.40 -12.26 4.28
CA LEU A 39 5.29 -12.05 5.71
C LEU A 39 5.07 -13.37 6.45
N GLU A 40 5.63 -13.43 7.65
CA GLU A 40 5.26 -14.45 8.62
C GLU A 40 3.79 -14.33 9.00
N HIS A 41 3.22 -15.43 9.50
CA HIS A 41 1.80 -15.46 9.83
C HIS A 41 1.42 -14.43 10.92
N GLN A 42 2.30 -14.23 11.91
CA GLN A 42 2.08 -13.27 12.99
C GLN A 42 2.09 -11.83 12.48
N ALA A 43 3.11 -11.45 11.69
CA ALA A 43 3.19 -10.13 11.07
C ALA A 43 1.99 -9.83 10.15
N PHE A 44 1.54 -10.84 9.40
CA PHE A 44 0.33 -10.75 8.60
C PHE A 44 -0.92 -10.51 9.47
N GLN A 45 -1.04 -11.21 10.60
CA GLN A 45 -2.15 -10.99 11.52
C GLN A 45 -2.13 -9.60 12.15
N GLN A 46 -0.96 -9.05 12.49
CA GLN A 46 -0.84 -7.70 13.05
C GLN A 46 -1.35 -6.65 12.06
N LEU A 47 -0.92 -6.69 10.79
CA LEU A 47 -1.43 -5.77 9.75
C LEU A 47 -2.94 -5.90 9.52
N THR A 48 -3.46 -7.11 9.62
CA THR A 48 -4.87 -7.38 9.31
C THR A 48 -5.82 -7.16 10.48
N ARG A 49 -5.32 -7.21 11.73
CA ARG A 49 -6.10 -6.98 12.96
C ARG A 49 -6.15 -5.51 13.38
N HIS A 50 -5.06 -4.78 13.23
CA HIS A 50 -4.96 -3.44 13.80
C HIS A 50 -5.82 -2.38 13.11
N GLY A 51 -6.56 -2.73 12.05
CA GLY A 51 -7.47 -1.81 11.35
C GLY A 51 -6.72 -0.55 10.93
N ILE A 52 -6.18 -0.54 9.71
CA ILE A 52 -5.50 0.66 9.21
C ILE A 52 -6.56 1.77 9.14
N THR A 53 -6.56 2.71 10.09
CA THR A 53 -7.48 3.85 10.04
C THR A 53 -6.91 4.92 9.11
N ALA A 54 -7.75 5.47 8.24
CA ALA A 54 -7.40 6.53 7.28
C ALA A 54 -7.14 7.91 7.95
N ASP A 55 -6.88 7.94 9.26
CA ASP A 55 -6.77 9.17 10.05
C ASP A 55 -5.44 9.92 9.86
N GLU A 56 -4.58 9.47 8.95
CA GLU A 56 -3.35 10.19 8.59
C GLU A 56 -3.57 10.96 7.28
N HIS A 57 -3.18 12.24 7.27
CA HIS A 57 -3.48 13.20 6.20
C HIS A 57 -2.93 12.84 4.80
N ASP A 58 -2.20 11.73 4.69
CA ASP A 58 -1.50 11.26 3.49
C ASP A 58 -1.69 9.75 3.20
N VAL A 59 -2.49 9.03 4.01
CA VAL A 59 -2.66 7.57 3.87
C VAL A 59 -4.10 7.23 3.53
N ILE A 60 -4.29 6.61 2.37
CA ILE A 60 -5.60 6.09 1.94
C ILE A 60 -5.59 4.57 1.98
N LEU A 61 -6.41 3.99 2.84
CA LEU A 61 -6.65 2.56 2.80
C LEU A 61 -7.66 2.22 1.70
N ILE A 62 -7.30 1.27 0.83
CA ILE A 62 -8.23 0.68 -0.14
C ILE A 62 -8.38 -0.81 0.18
N GLU A 63 -9.52 -1.15 0.77
CA GLU A 63 -9.95 -2.54 0.87
C GLU A 63 -10.86 -2.87 -0.32
N TRP A 64 -10.62 -3.99 -1.01
CA TRP A 64 -11.59 -4.53 -1.96
C TRP A 64 -11.63 -6.06 -1.81
N ARG A 65 -12.69 -6.67 -2.31
CA ARG A 65 -12.80 -8.14 -2.32
C ARG A 65 -12.47 -8.66 -3.71
N ASP A 66 -11.67 -9.71 -3.79
CA ASP A 66 -11.50 -10.51 -5.00
C ASP A 66 -12.55 -11.62 -4.97
N ASP A 67 -13.59 -11.48 -5.79
CA ASP A 67 -14.77 -12.34 -5.80
C ASP A 67 -14.60 -13.56 -6.73
N ARG A 68 -13.36 -13.87 -7.16
CA ARG A 68 -13.10 -15.05 -8.01
C ARG A 68 -13.43 -16.36 -7.28
N PRO A 69 -14.10 -17.34 -7.94
CA PRO A 69 -14.59 -18.55 -7.31
C PRO A 69 -13.50 -19.62 -7.23
N LEU A 70 -12.55 -19.47 -6.31
CA LEU A 70 -11.68 -20.57 -5.89
C LEU A 70 -11.52 -20.53 -4.37
N ARG A 71 -12.51 -21.12 -3.67
CA ARG A 71 -12.47 -21.37 -2.21
C ARG A 71 -12.31 -20.11 -1.34
N ALA A 72 -12.83 -18.97 -1.79
CA ALA A 72 -12.76 -17.72 -1.04
C ALA A 72 -13.56 -17.83 0.28
N THR A 73 -12.85 -17.93 1.39
CA THR A 73 -13.40 -17.62 2.71
C THR A 73 -13.43 -16.09 2.87
N ALA A 74 -14.24 -15.54 3.76
CA ALA A 74 -14.27 -14.10 4.05
C ALA A 74 -12.89 -13.50 4.46
N LYS A 75 -11.88 -14.34 4.71
CA LYS A 75 -10.50 -13.99 5.01
C LYS A 75 -9.62 -13.74 3.77
N ASP A 76 -10.12 -14.00 2.56
CA ASP A 76 -9.36 -13.87 1.31
C ASP A 76 -9.48 -12.48 0.64
N CYS A 77 -9.85 -11.45 1.43
CA CYS A 77 -9.86 -10.07 0.94
C CYS A 77 -8.42 -9.61 0.62
N GLU A 78 -8.14 -9.23 -0.63
CA GLU A 78 -6.90 -8.51 -0.94
C GLU A 78 -7.01 -7.08 -0.38
N ARG A 79 -5.96 -6.60 0.29
CA ARG A 79 -5.92 -5.26 0.86
C ARG A 79 -4.77 -4.47 0.24
N ILE A 80 -5.02 -3.27 -0.27
CA ILE A 80 -3.98 -2.34 -0.71
C ILE A 80 -4.09 -1.15 0.24
N MET A 81 -3.02 -0.93 0.97
CA MET A 81 -2.81 0.35 1.63
C MET A 81 -2.08 1.27 0.64
N ILE A 82 -2.65 2.45 0.39
CA ILE A 82 -2.09 3.46 -0.50
C ILE A 82 -1.53 4.57 0.36
N VAL A 83 -0.26 4.86 0.17
CA VAL A 83 0.41 5.97 0.85
C VAL A 83 0.64 7.03 -0.20
N LEU A 84 -0.19 8.07 -0.18
CA LEU A 84 -0.05 9.21 -1.08
C LEU A 84 1.06 10.10 -0.52
N LEU A 85 2.07 10.41 -1.31
CA LEU A 85 3.26 11.14 -0.85
C LEU A 85 3.31 12.50 -1.55
N MET A 86 2.70 13.53 -0.94
CA MET A 86 2.67 14.84 -1.60
C MET A 86 3.86 15.73 -1.22
N GLU A 87 4.40 16.33 -2.28
CA GLU A 87 5.43 17.37 -2.46
C GLU A 87 6.90 17.05 -2.11
N ASP A 88 7.70 16.89 -3.17
CA ASP A 88 9.11 17.28 -3.18
C ASP A 88 9.19 18.70 -3.77
N ASP A 89 9.36 19.69 -2.90
CA ASP A 89 9.45 21.12 -3.25
C ASP A 89 10.63 21.46 -4.18
N LYS A 90 11.51 20.49 -4.51
CA LYS A 90 12.76 20.77 -5.20
C LYS A 90 12.92 20.07 -6.56
N VAL A 91 12.25 18.96 -6.87
CA VAL A 91 12.64 18.13 -8.06
C VAL A 91 11.52 17.51 -8.91
N GLY A 92 10.25 17.88 -8.72
CA GLY A 92 9.25 17.74 -9.79
C GLY A 92 8.27 16.57 -9.68
N GLY A 93 7.07 16.92 -9.24
CA GLY A 93 5.85 16.13 -9.38
C GLY A 93 5.49 15.31 -8.13
N PRO A 94 4.21 14.91 -8.01
CA PRO A 94 3.72 14.17 -6.85
C PRO A 94 4.31 12.75 -6.81
N ALA A 95 4.81 12.35 -5.64
CA ALA A 95 5.23 10.99 -5.37
C ALA A 95 4.05 10.15 -4.85
N VAL A 96 4.04 8.86 -5.14
CA VAL A 96 2.98 7.95 -4.77
C VAL A 96 3.58 6.59 -4.51
N ALA A 97 3.35 6.08 -3.31
CA ALA A 97 3.69 4.73 -2.91
C ALA A 97 2.42 3.90 -2.68
N SER A 98 2.53 2.59 -2.90
CA SER A 98 1.48 1.66 -2.50
C SER A 98 2.09 0.45 -1.83
N LEU A 99 1.49 0.05 -0.73
CA LEU A 99 1.78 -1.20 -0.05
C LEU A 99 0.62 -2.17 -0.26
N LYS A 100 0.83 -3.17 -1.12
CA LYS A 100 -0.16 -4.20 -1.39
C LYS A 100 0.07 -5.41 -0.49
N LEU A 101 -0.96 -5.79 0.27
CA LEU A 101 -1.00 -7.02 1.05
C LEU A 101 -1.96 -8.02 0.39
N ARG A 102 -1.41 -9.14 -0.06
CA ARG A 102 -2.19 -10.22 -0.69
C ARG A 102 -2.54 -11.30 0.31
N GLY A 103 -3.67 -11.98 0.10
CA GLY A 103 -4.16 -13.06 0.98
C GLY A 103 -3.15 -14.21 1.19
N ASN A 104 -2.22 -14.42 0.26
CA ASN A 104 -1.13 -15.39 0.41
C ASN A 104 0.04 -14.95 1.32
N ARG A 105 -0.16 -13.88 2.10
CA ARG A 105 0.83 -13.21 2.98
C ARG A 105 1.95 -12.49 2.23
N ARG A 106 1.73 -12.12 0.98
CA ARG A 106 2.72 -11.39 0.18
C ARG A 106 2.54 -9.89 0.36
N LEU A 107 3.61 -9.21 0.72
CA LEU A 107 3.70 -7.77 0.87
C LEU A 107 4.51 -7.20 -0.30
N VAL A 108 3.94 -6.23 -1.02
CA VAL A 108 4.59 -5.60 -2.19
C VAL A 108 4.55 -4.09 -2.05
N LEU A 109 5.72 -3.46 -1.93
CA LEU A 109 5.88 -2.01 -1.95
C LEU A 109 6.23 -1.55 -3.36
N LYS A 110 5.48 -0.57 -3.88
CA LYS A 110 5.76 0.08 -5.15
C LYS A 110 5.77 1.59 -5.00
N THR A 111 6.63 2.29 -5.75
CA THR A 111 6.68 3.75 -5.77
C THR A 111 6.90 4.29 -7.18
N ASN A 112 6.46 5.52 -7.45
CA ASN A 112 6.90 6.31 -8.61
C ASN A 112 8.03 7.30 -8.27
N GLU A 113 8.47 7.35 -7.00
CA GLU A 113 9.56 8.22 -6.57
C GLU A 113 10.78 8.01 -7.48
N ARG A 114 11.37 9.14 -7.87
CA ARG A 114 12.59 9.12 -8.66
C ARG A 114 13.75 8.73 -7.75
N GLU A 115 14.50 7.75 -8.23
CA GLU A 115 15.69 7.30 -7.54
C GLU A 115 16.72 8.43 -7.44
N VAL A 116 17.22 8.67 -6.23
CA VAL A 116 18.31 9.62 -5.96
C VAL A 116 19.63 8.99 -6.42
N MET A 117 20.35 9.72 -7.28
CA MET A 117 21.65 9.28 -7.78
C MET A 117 22.69 9.23 -6.65
N GLY A 118 23.40 8.12 -6.53
CA GLY A 118 24.49 7.95 -5.55
C GLY A 118 24.06 7.36 -4.20
N GLY A 119 22.77 7.03 -4.01
CA GLY A 119 22.33 6.26 -2.85
C GLY A 119 22.72 4.78 -2.95
N TRP A 120 23.22 4.22 -1.86
CA TRP A 120 23.63 2.82 -1.71
C TRP A 120 22.51 1.96 -1.15
N THR A 121 21.74 2.51 -0.21
CA THR A 121 20.63 1.82 0.45
C THR A 121 19.28 2.21 -0.15
N LEU A 122 18.21 1.47 0.18
CA LEU A 122 16.86 1.86 -0.22
C LEU A 122 16.46 3.21 0.40
N ASP A 123 16.82 3.45 1.67
CA ASP A 123 16.54 4.71 2.37
C ASP A 123 17.23 5.91 1.70
N GLU A 124 18.42 5.72 1.13
CA GLU A 124 19.12 6.78 0.40
C GLU A 124 18.60 6.97 -1.03
N ARG A 125 18.20 5.87 -1.69
CA ARG A 125 17.72 5.89 -3.08
C ARG A 125 16.28 6.39 -3.20
N PHE A 126 15.45 6.14 -2.19
CA PHE A 126 14.02 6.46 -2.14
C PHE A 126 13.63 7.07 -0.78
N PRO A 127 14.22 8.21 -0.39
CA PRO A 127 14.08 8.77 0.96
C PRO A 127 12.63 9.08 1.33
N LEU A 128 11.80 9.54 0.38
CA LEU A 128 10.40 9.90 0.66
C LEU A 128 9.58 8.64 0.95
N THR A 129 9.69 7.64 0.07
CA THR A 129 8.98 6.37 0.21
C THR A 129 9.42 5.65 1.47
N MET A 130 10.73 5.55 1.71
CA MET A 130 11.25 4.77 2.83
C MET A 130 10.97 5.43 4.18
N SER A 131 11.09 6.75 4.29
CA SER A 131 10.73 7.48 5.52
C SER A 131 9.28 7.22 5.95
N ARG A 132 8.35 7.33 5.00
CA ARG A 132 6.91 7.17 5.26
C ARG A 132 6.54 5.71 5.47
N MET A 133 7.15 4.80 4.71
CA MET A 133 6.99 3.36 4.93
C MET A 133 7.49 2.95 6.32
N ARG A 134 8.59 3.52 6.79
CA ARG A 134 9.14 3.27 8.12
C ARG A 134 8.21 3.74 9.22
N GLN A 135 7.67 4.96 9.11
CA GLN A 135 6.64 5.47 10.03
C GLN A 135 5.43 4.54 10.10
N LEU A 136 4.95 4.10 8.93
CA LEU A 136 3.80 3.21 8.83
C LEU A 136 4.07 1.85 9.46
N LEU A 137 5.21 1.23 9.16
CA LEU A 137 5.58 -0.07 9.72
C LEU A 137 5.84 -0.02 11.23
N LYS A 138 6.43 1.07 11.75
CA LYS A 138 6.61 1.31 13.18
C LYS A 138 5.28 1.23 13.93
N ARG A 139 4.22 1.82 13.40
CA ARG A 139 2.87 1.80 13.99
C ARG A 139 2.32 0.38 14.16
N PHE A 140 2.75 -0.56 13.32
CA PHE A 140 2.35 -1.96 13.40
C PHE A 140 3.40 -2.85 14.08
N GLU A 141 4.49 -2.28 14.59
CA GLU A 141 5.63 -3.03 15.15
C GLU A 141 6.28 -3.98 14.12
N LEU A 142 6.30 -3.58 12.84
CA LEU A 142 6.75 -4.40 11.71
C LEU A 142 7.98 -3.88 10.99
N GLU A 143 8.52 -2.75 11.43
CA GLU A 143 9.70 -2.14 10.80
C GLU A 143 10.85 -3.13 10.67
N ASP A 144 11.30 -3.70 11.79
CA ASP A 144 12.45 -4.63 11.80
C ASP A 144 12.16 -5.91 11.01
N THR A 145 10.89 -6.35 10.99
CA THR A 145 10.48 -7.55 10.26
C THR A 145 10.51 -7.34 8.74
N VAL A 146 10.18 -6.13 8.29
CA VAL A 146 10.00 -5.82 6.85
C VAL A 146 11.22 -5.14 6.25
N LEU A 147 11.90 -4.29 6.99
CA LEU A 147 13.05 -3.50 6.55
C LEU A 147 14.39 -4.01 7.12
N GLY A 148 14.34 -4.88 8.12
CA GLY A 148 15.52 -5.31 8.87
C GLY A 148 15.85 -4.38 10.04
N PRO A 149 16.68 -4.84 11.00
CA PRO A 149 17.13 -4.04 12.12
C PRO A 149 17.94 -2.83 11.62
N THR A 150 17.79 -1.71 12.33
CA THR A 150 18.53 -0.47 12.05
C THR A 150 19.90 -0.48 12.70
#